data_AF-A0A7C1MWG5-F1
#
_entry.id   AF-A0A7C1MWG5-F1
#
_cell.length_a   1.000
_cell.length_b   1.000
_cell.length_c   1.000
_cell.angle_alpha   90.00
_cell.angle_beta   90.00
_cell.angle_gamma   90.00
#
_symmetry.space_group_name_H-M   'P 1'
#
loop_
_entity.id
_entity.type
_entity.pdbx_description
1 polymer ?
#
loop_
_entity_poly.entity_id
_entity_poly.type
_entity_poly.pdbx_seq_one_letter_code
_entity_poly.pdbx_strand_id
1 'polypeptide(L)' 'MVDITTEEGYAWLQANLMADEVNLFTSSKILKKDRNTDIFALIQQGANITKGGLYKWFSKFVETDV' A
#
# COMPACT_ATOMS: atom_id res chain seq x y z
N MET A 1 -16.80 -0.78 7.89
CA MET A 1 -15.40 -0.41 7.60
C MET A 1 -14.87 -1.46 6.63
N VAL A 2 -14.29 -1.06 5.50
CA VAL A 2 -13.73 -2.00 4.52
C VAL A 2 -12.28 -2.27 4.91
N ASP A 3 -11.90 -3.54 5.07
CA ASP A 3 -10.53 -3.95 5.35
C ASP A 3 -9.81 -4.31 4.05
N ILE A 4 -8.94 -3.43 3.56
CA ILE A 4 -8.19 -3.62 2.31
C ILE A 4 -7.09 -4.69 2.40
N THR A 5 -6.87 -5.28 3.58
CA THR A 5 -5.92 -6.38 3.79
C THR A 5 -6.54 -7.75 3.53
N THR A 6 -7.87 -7.85 3.39
CA THR A 6 -8.59 -9.06 3.00
C THR A 6 -8.81 -9.11 1.49
N GLU A 7 -9.08 -10.31 0.96
CA GLU A 7 -9.38 -10.50 -0.47
C GLU A 7 -10.64 -9.73 -0.90
N GLU A 8 -11.67 -9.74 -0.06
CA GLU A 8 -12.95 -9.07 -0.30
C GLU A 8 -12.81 -7.55 -0.31
N GLY A 9 -12.09 -6.98 0.67
CA GLY A 9 -11.86 -5.54 0.72
C GLY A 9 -10.90 -5.06 -0.37
N TYR A 10 -9.94 -5.89 -0.76
CA TYR A 10 -9.12 -5.65 -1.94
C TYR A 10 -9.97 -5.60 -3.22
N ALA A 11 -10.84 -6.57 -3.44
CA ALA A 11 -11.74 -6.59 -4.60
C ALA A 11 -12.70 -5.38 -4.62
N TRP A 12 -13.23 -4.98 -3.45
CA TRP A 12 -14.04 -3.77 -3.32
C TRP A 12 -13.26 -2.52 -3.74
N LEU A 13 -12.01 -2.37 -3.26
CA LEU A 13 -11.16 -1.23 -3.61
C LEU A 13 -10.89 -1.19 -5.11
N GLN A 14 -10.62 -2.34 -5.75
CA GLN A 14 -10.41 -2.40 -7.21
C GLN A 14 -11.62 -1.93 -8.01
N ALA A 15 -12.84 -2.27 -7.57
CA ALA A 15 -14.07 -1.88 -8.23
C ALA A 15 -14.45 -0.41 -8.00
N ASN A 16 -14.07 0.15 -6.84
CA ASN A 16 -14.46 1.50 -6.42
C ASN A 16 -13.31 2.51 -6.47
N LEU A 17 -12.15 2.15 -7.01
CA LEU A 17 -10.96 3.01 -7.02
C LEU A 17 -11.22 4.38 -7.69
N MET A 18 -12.07 4.41 -8.71
CA MET A 18 -12.42 5.61 -9.49
C MET A 18 -13.67 6.33 -8.97
N ALA A 19 -14.24 5.90 -7.85
CA ALA A 19 -15.40 6.56 -7.27
C ALA A 19 -14.98 7.88 -6.59
N ASP A 20 -15.81 8.92 -6.72
CA ASP A 20 -15.54 10.25 -6.12
C ASP A 20 -15.38 10.22 -4.58
N GLU A 21 -15.88 9.16 -3.94
CA GLU A 21 -15.78 8.95 -2.50
C GLU A 21 -14.41 8.42 -2.05
N VAL A 22 -13.56 7.97 -2.98
CA VAL A 22 -12.25 7.34 -2.69
C VAL A 22 -11.12 8.33 -2.96
N ASN A 23 -10.41 8.72 -1.90
CA ASN A 23 -9.22 9.56 -1.99
C ASN A 23 -7.94 8.73 -1.75
N LEU A 24 -7.06 8.68 -2.75
CA LEU A 24 -5.76 8.01 -2.65
C LEU A 24 -4.67 9.01 -2.26
N PHE A 25 -3.94 8.71 -1.18
CA PHE A 25 -2.76 9.47 -0.76
C PHE A 25 -1.51 8.63 -0.98
N THR A 26 -0.54 9.19 -1.70
CA THR A 26 0.79 8.59 -1.86
C THR A 26 1.77 9.28 -0.92
N SER A 27 2.66 8.49 -0.29
CA SER A 27 3.73 9.01 0.54
C SER A 27 4.97 8.15 0.36
N SER A 28 6.11 8.81 0.21
CA SER A 28 7.40 8.16 0.05
C SER A 28 8.17 8.25 1.35
N LYS A 29 8.40 7.11 2.00
CA LYS A 29 9.31 7.04 3.15
C LYS A 29 10.67 6.58 2.66
N ILE A 30 11.66 7.47 2.71
CA ILE A 30 13.04 7.12 2.40
C ILE A 30 13.54 6.15 3.48
N LEU A 31 13.84 4.91 3.08
CA LEU A 31 14.52 3.95 3.97
C LEU A 31 15.95 4.44 4.19
N LYS A 32 16.38 4.49 5.44
CA LYS A 32 17.74 4.90 5.81
C LYS A 32 18.75 3.83 5.41
N LYS A 33 20.04 4.16 5.60
CA LYS A 33 21.20 3.34 5.22
C LYS A 33 21.14 1.90 5.76
N ASP A 34 20.51 1.70 6.93
CA ASP A 34 20.25 0.37 7.49
C ASP A 34 18.80 -0.06 7.27
N ARG A 35 18.54 -0.60 6.07
CA ARG A 35 17.24 -1.09 5.63
C ARG A 35 16.62 -2.12 6.59
N ASN A 36 17.44 -2.98 7.21
CA ASN A 36 16.91 -4.07 8.03
C ASN A 36 16.36 -3.53 9.36
N THR A 37 17.02 -2.55 9.96
CA THR A 37 16.54 -1.86 11.17
C THR A 37 15.22 -1.14 10.91
N ASP A 38 15.11 -0.43 9.78
CA ASP A 38 13.89 0.30 9.43
C ASP A 38 12.71 -0.65 9.16
N ILE A 39 12.96 -1.75 8.44
CA ILE A 39 11.93 -2.78 8.21
C ILE A 39 11.51 -3.42 9.54
N PHE A 40 12.46 -3.75 10.42
CA PHE A 40 12.14 -4.34 11.71
C PHE A 40 11.30 -3.41 12.59
N ALA A 41 11.62 -2.12 12.61
CA ALA A 41 10.82 -1.12 13.31
C ALA A 41 9.38 -1.03 12.76
N LEU A 42 9.18 -1.14 11.45
CA LEU A 42 7.84 -1.18 10.84
C LEU A 42 7.06 -2.43 11.28
N ILE A 43 7.71 -3.59 11.30
CA ILE A 43 7.10 -4.83 11.79
C ILE A 43 6.66 -4.68 13.25
N GLN A 44 7.51 -4.10 14.11
CA GLN A 44 7.17 -3.84 15.52
C GLN A 44 6.00 -2.88 15.70
N GLN A 45 5.78 -1.97 14.75
CA GLN A 45 4.63 -1.05 14.73
C GLN A 45 3.34 -1.71 14.20
N GLY A 46 3.38 -3.00 13.87
CA GLY A 46 2.22 -3.74 13.35
C GLY A 46 2.07 -3.65 11.82
N ALA A 47 3.13 -3.30 11.09
CA ALA A 47 3.07 -3.32 9.64
C ALA A 47 2.96 -4.74 9.09
N ASN A 48 2.06 -4.95 8.13
CA ASN A 48 1.92 -6.21 7.41
C ASN A 48 2.88 -6.25 6.22
N ILE A 49 3.76 -7.25 6.19
CA ILE A 49 4.62 -7.52 5.04
C ILE A 49 3.81 -8.28 4.00
N THR A 50 3.70 -7.72 2.79
CA THR A 50 3.01 -8.37 1.67
C THR A 50 4.00 -8.66 0.53
N LYS A 51 3.63 -9.56 -0.39
CA LYS A 51 4.40 -9.82 -1.63
C LYS A 51 4.34 -8.66 -2.64
N GLY A 52 3.72 -7.54 -2.29
CA GLY A 52 3.57 -6.36 -3.14
C GLY A 52 2.51 -6.49 -4.22
N GLY A 53 1.51 -7.38 -4.07
CA GLY A 53 0.42 -7.53 -5.04
C GLY A 53 -0.37 -6.24 -5.27
N LEU A 54 -0.84 -5.62 -4.18
CA LEU A 54 -1.54 -4.33 -4.21
C LEU A 54 -0.64 -3.20 -4.74
N TYR A 55 0.64 -3.16 -4.34
CA TYR A 55 1.61 -2.19 -4.86
C TYR A 55 1.79 -2.29 -6.38
N LYS A 56 2.00 -3.50 -6.90
CA LYS A 56 2.13 -3.76 -8.35
C LYS A 56 0.85 -3.48 -9.13
N TRP A 57 -0.31 -3.62 -8.48
CA TRP A 57 -1.57 -3.26 -9.09
C TRP A 57 -1.69 -1.73 -9.17
N PHE A 58 -1.42 -1.01 -8.08
CA PHE A 58 -1.41 0.45 -8.06
C PHE A 58 -0.42 1.06 -9.04
N SER A 59 0.77 0.47 -9.23
CA SER A 59 1.76 0.98 -10.18
C SER A 59 1.30 0.96 -11.64
N LYS A 60 0.16 0.32 -11.96
CA LYS A 60 -0.46 0.39 -13.29
C LYS A 60 -1.36 1.60 -13.48
N PHE A 61 -1.81 2.22 -12.38
CA PHE A 61 -2.74 3.35 -12.36
C PHE A 61 -2.07 4.63 -11.86
N VAL A 62 -1.08 4.50 -10.98
CA VAL A 62 -0.26 5.59 -10.44
C VAL A 62 1.05 5.59 -11.20
N GLU A 63 1.24 6.57 -12.08
CA GLU A 63 2.53 6.86 -12.69
C GLU A 63 3.47 7.29 -11.56
N THR A 64 4.42 6.42 -11.20
CA THR A 64 5.47 6.78 -10.27
C THR A 64 6.61 7.32 -11.11
N ASP A 65 6.65 8.63 -11.31
CA ASP A 65 7.90 9.32 -11.68
C ASP A 65 8.86 9.14 -10.49
N VAL A 66 9.62 8.05 -10.54
CA VAL A 66 10.81 7.85 -9.68
C VAL A 66 11.99 8.55 -10.33
#